data_AF-R4W938-F1
#
_entry.id   AF-R4W938-F1
#
_cell.length_a   1.000
_cell.length_b   1.000
_cell.length_c   1.000
_cell.angle_alpha   90.00
_cell.angle_beta   90.00
_cell.angle_gamma   90.00
#
_symmetry.space_group_name_H-M   'P 1'
#
loop_
_entity.id
_entity.type
_entity.pdbx_description
1 polymer ?
#
loop_
_entity_poly.entity_id
_entity_poly.type
_entity_poly.pdbx_seq_one_letter_code
_entity_poly.pdbx_strand_id
1 'polypeptide(L)' 'MAKVSVEIPDELLEDLDEHVGEGKKFVNRSEAIRGSIRKTLDIFDDIDERQGRIEES' A
#
# COMPACT_ATOMS: atom_id res chain seq x y z
N MET A 1 10.78 12.01 3.12
CA MET A 1 9.63 11.13 3.45
C MET A 1 9.15 11.46 4.85
N ALA A 2 7.85 11.69 5.02
CA ALA A 2 7.26 11.74 6.35
C ALA A 2 7.29 10.34 6.98
N LYS A 3 7.48 10.26 8.29
CA LYS A 3 7.37 9.00 9.04
C LYS A 3 5.97 8.94 9.65
N VAL A 4 5.35 7.76 9.56
CA VAL A 4 4.05 7.48 10.16
C VAL A 4 4.22 6.30 11.10
N SER A 5 3.61 6.36 12.28
CA SER A 5 3.47 5.24 13.20
C SER A 5 2.03 4.76 13.13
N VAL A 6 1.84 3.45 13.00
CA VAL A 6 0.51 2.83 12.92
C VAL A 6 0.49 1.59 13.80
N GLU A 7 -0.66 1.31 14.41
CA GLU A 7 -0.92 0.06 15.11
C GLU A 7 -1.51 -0.94 14.11
N ILE A 8 -0.97 -2.17 14.10
CA ILE A 8 -1.44 -3.26 13.24
C ILE A 8 -1.48 -4.55 14.05
N PRO A 9 -2.42 -5.47 13.77
CA PRO A 9 -2.39 -6.82 14.30
C PRO A 9 -1.08 -7.53 13.99
N ASP A 10 -0.54 -8.27 14.96
CA ASP A 10 0.72 -9.00 14.81
C ASP A 10 0.65 -10.01 13.66
N GLU A 11 -0.49 -10.72 13.51
CA GLU A 11 -0.73 -11.67 12.41
C GLU A 11 -0.56 -11.02 11.03
N LEU A 12 -1.00 -9.76 10.85
CA LEU A 12 -0.85 -9.06 9.57
C LEU A 12 0.59 -8.63 9.33
N LEU A 13 1.34 -8.32 10.38
CA LEU A 13 2.76 -8.01 10.26
C LEU A 13 3.57 -9.26 9.88
N GLU A 14 3.25 -10.40 10.48
CA GLU A 14 3.86 -11.69 10.16
C GLU A 14 3.60 -12.08 8.70
N ASP A 15 2.34 -12.00 8.25
CA ASP A 15 1.97 -12.25 6.85
C ASP A 15 2.73 -11.33 5.88
N LEU A 16 2.86 -10.04 6.23
CA LEU A 16 3.60 -9.08 5.41
C LEU A 16 5.09 -9.48 5.30
N ASP A 17 5.68 -9.95 6.40
CA ASP A 17 7.08 -10.34 6.45
C ASP A 17 7.39 -11.58 5.62
N GLU A 18 6.44 -12.51 5.50
CA GLU A 18 6.55 -13.63 4.57
C GLU A 18 6.76 -13.17 3.13
N HIS A 19 6.32 -11.96 2.78
CA HIS A 19 6.36 -11.38 1.43
C HIS A 19 7.54 -10.40 1.23
N VAL A 20 8.33 -10.15 2.27
CA VAL A 20 9.48 -9.22 2.27
C VAL A 20 10.81 -9.98 2.30
N GLY A 21 11.77 -9.55 1.48
CA GLY A 21 13.13 -10.09 1.46
C GLY A 21 13.73 -10.15 0.05
N GLU A 22 15.00 -10.55 -0.01
CA GLU A 22 15.72 -10.72 -1.28
C GLU A 22 15.05 -11.80 -2.14
N GLY A 23 14.76 -11.47 -3.40
CA GLY A 23 14.03 -12.35 -4.32
C GLY A 23 12.53 -12.47 -4.07
N LYS A 24 11.97 -11.74 -3.09
CA LYS A 24 10.52 -11.68 -2.85
C LYS A 24 9.87 -10.48 -3.54
N LYS A 25 8.57 -10.31 -3.32
CA LYS A 25 7.74 -9.25 -3.92
C LYS A 25 8.17 -7.85 -3.50
N PHE A 26 8.74 -7.69 -2.30
CA PHE A 26 9.16 -6.40 -1.77
C PHE A 26 10.55 -6.53 -1.11
N VAL A 27 11.41 -5.52 -1.28
CA VAL A 27 12.76 -5.52 -0.72
C VAL A 27 12.73 -5.27 0.80
N ASN A 28 11.78 -4.46 1.28
CA ASN A 28 11.60 -4.19 2.72
C ASN A 28 10.14 -3.90 3.09
N ARG A 29 9.81 -3.96 4.38
CA ARG A 29 8.46 -3.67 4.90
C ARG A 29 7.94 -2.30 4.47
N SER A 30 8.79 -1.28 4.48
CA SER A 30 8.37 0.07 4.10
C SER A 30 8.00 0.16 2.62
N GLU A 31 8.68 -0.58 1.75
CA GLU A 31 8.31 -0.71 0.34
C GLU A 31 7.00 -1.45 0.18
N ALA A 32 6.81 -2.55 0.90
CA ALA A 32 5.56 -3.32 0.89
C ALA A 32 4.36 -2.44 1.28
N ILE A 33 4.48 -1.70 2.39
CA ILE A 33 3.44 -0.79 2.87
C ILE A 33 3.16 0.31 1.84
N ARG A 34 4.20 0.98 1.31
CA ARG A 34 4.02 2.05 0.31
C ARG A 34 3.38 1.52 -0.98
N GLY A 35 3.81 0.36 -1.46
CA GLY A 35 3.28 -0.27 -2.66
C GLY A 35 1.81 -0.66 -2.51
N SER A 36 1.44 -1.22 -1.36
CA SER A 36 0.05 -1.58 -1.06
C SER A 36 -0.87 -0.36 -0.97
N ILE A 37 -0.41 0.72 -0.32
CA ILE A 37 -1.17 1.98 -0.26
C ILE A 37 -1.34 2.56 -1.66
N ARG A 38 -0.26 2.64 -2.45
CA ARG A 38 -0.33 3.20 -3.81
C ARG A 38 -1.30 2.42 -4.68
N LYS A 39 -1.20 1.08 -4.68
CA LYS A 39 -2.11 0.22 -5.45
C LYS A 39 -3.57 0.40 -5.05
N THR A 40 -3.84 0.61 -3.76
CA THR A 40 -5.21 0.84 -3.28
C THR A 40 -5.74 2.19 -3.76
N LEU A 41 -4.91 3.24 -3.70
CA LEU A 41 -5.27 4.56 -4.21
C LEU A 41 -5.48 4.54 -5.73
N ASP A 42 -4.62 3.87 -6.49
CA ASP A 42 -4.79 3.71 -7.95
C ASP A 42 -6.16 3.08 -8.28
N ILE A 43 -6.61 2.09 -7.50
CA ILE A 43 -7.93 1.47 -7.68
C ILE A 43 -9.07 2.45 -7.39
N PHE A 44 -8.91 3.30 -6.37
CA PHE A 44 -9.92 4.31 -6.04
C PHE A 44 -9.99 5.40 -7.11
N ASP A 45 -8.84 5.86 -7.59
CA ASP A 45 -8.75 6.80 -8.71
C ASP A 45 -9.47 6.22 -9.94
N ASP A 46 -9.16 4.97 -10.35
CA ASP A 46 -9.83 4.28 -11.46
C ASP A 46 -11.36 4.19 -11.29
N ILE A 47 -11.85 4.03 -10.06
CA ILE A 47 -13.29 3.97 -9.75
C ILE A 47 -13.90 5.36 -9.89
N ASP A 48 -13.26 6.39 -9.35
CA ASP A 48 -13.75 7.76 -9.39
C ASP A 48 -13.78 8.30 -10.83
N GLU A 49 -12.79 7.95 -11.66
CA GLU A 49 -12.81 8.24 -13.10
C GLU A 49 -14.03 7.64 -13.78
N ARG A 50 -14.33 6.36 -13.51
CA ARG A 50 -15.49 5.65 -14.09
C ARG A 50 -16.83 6.22 -13.63
N GLN A 51 -16.89 6.76 -12.42
CA GLN A 51 -18.10 7.35 -11.84
C GLN A 51 -18.26 8.84 -12.19
N GLY A 52 -17.31 9.43 -12.92
CA GLY A 52 -17.31 10.86 -13.30
C GLY A 52 -17.06 11.81 -12.13
N ARG A 53 -16.37 11.35 -11.08
CA ARG A 53 -16.09 12.10 -9.84
C ARG A 53 -14.71 12.76 -9.80
N ILE A 54 -14.08 12.96 -10.96
CA ILE A 54 -12.78 13.64 -11.01
C ILE A 54 -13.04 15.14 -10.80
N GLU A 55 -12.82 15.64 -9.59
CA GLU A 55 -12.59 17.08 -9.40
C GLU A 55 -11.21 17.39 -9.99
N GLU A 56 -11.14 18.25 -11.01
CA GLU A 56 -9.87 18.78 -11.51
C GLU A 56 -9.15 19.49 -10.35
N SER A 57 -8.02 18.94 -9.91
CA SER A 57 -7.12 19.55 -8.91
C SER A 57 -5.70 19.68 -9.46
#